data_AF-A0A934KWM0-F1
#
_entry.id   AF-A0A934KWM0-F1
#
_cell.length_a   1.000
_cell.length_b   1.000
_cell.length_c   1.000
_cell.angle_alpha   90.00
_cell.angle_beta   90.00
_cell.angle_gamma   90.00
#
_symmetry.space_group_name_H-M   'P 1'
#
loop_
_entity.id
_entity.type
_entity.pdbx_description
1 polymer ?
#
loop_
_entity_poly.entity_id
_entity_poly.type
_entity_poly.pdbx_seq_one_letter_code
_entity_poly.pdbx_strand_id
1 'polypeptide(L)'
;MRYLSKDGEEGYPGNLNVEVLYSLTDDNELKIEYSAKIDKSTPINLTPHSYFNLEGAGIDTLKHHALQINADYFSEVSEDQIPINTTSV
;
A
#
# COMPACT_ATOMS: atom_id res chain seq x y z
N MET A 1 9.12 11.05 6.79
CA MET A 1 9.69 11.27 5.46
C MET A 1 8.83 12.28 4.71
N ARG A 2 9.41 13.12 3.83
CA ARG A 2 8.66 14.09 3.01
C ARG A 2 9.11 14.02 1.55
N TYR A 3 8.18 14.18 0.63
CA TYR A 3 8.45 14.22 -0.81
C TYR A 3 7.51 15.21 -1.51
N LEU A 4 8.03 15.92 -2.52
CA LEU A 4 7.25 16.77 -3.41
C LEU A 4 7.28 16.14 -4.80
N SER A 5 6.15 15.60 -5.24
CA SER A 5 5.92 15.24 -6.63
C SER A 5 5.46 16.50 -7.36
N LYS A 6 6.22 16.93 -8.36
CA LYS A 6 5.95 18.20 -9.06
C LYS A 6 4.80 18.04 -10.06
N ASP A 7 4.13 19.14 -10.39
CA ASP A 7 3.13 19.18 -11.47
C ASP A 7 3.66 18.55 -12.77
N GLY A 8 2.97 17.51 -13.25
CA GLY A 8 3.33 16.75 -14.45
C GLY A 8 4.27 15.57 -14.22
N GLU A 9 4.75 15.32 -13.00
CA GLU A 9 5.60 14.16 -12.67
C GLU A 9 4.84 12.85 -12.93
N GLU A 10 5.44 11.95 -13.71
CA GLU A 10 4.80 10.71 -14.22
C GLU A 10 3.43 10.95 -14.90
N GLY A 11 3.17 12.19 -15.34
CA GLY A 11 1.91 12.59 -16.00
C GLY A 11 0.78 13.02 -15.06
N TYR A 12 0.99 13.07 -13.74
CA TYR A 12 -0.05 13.48 -12.79
C TYR A 12 -0.14 15.01 -12.64
N PRO A 13 -1.36 15.58 -12.61
CA PRO A 13 -1.54 17.03 -12.46
C PRO A 13 -1.30 17.50 -11.02
N GLY A 14 -0.83 18.75 -10.88
CA GLY A 14 -0.65 19.43 -9.60
C GLY A 14 0.63 19.06 -8.85
N ASN A 15 1.08 19.95 -7.99
CA ASN A 15 2.11 19.65 -7.02
C ASN A 15 1.49 18.86 -5.86
N LEU A 16 2.06 17.70 -5.55
CA LEU A 16 1.67 16.85 -4.44
C LEU A 16 2.79 16.80 -3.41
N ASN A 17 2.55 17.39 -2.24
CA ASN A 17 3.43 17.27 -1.08
C ASN A 17 2.94 16.11 -0.20
N VAL A 18 3.75 15.05 -0.07
CA VAL A 18 3.47 13.89 0.77
C VAL A 18 4.37 13.93 2.01
N GLU A 19 3.78 13.62 3.16
CA GLU A 19 4.48 13.27 4.39
C GLU A 19 4.06 11.87 4.83
N VAL A 20 5.04 11.04 5.19
CA VAL A 20 4.81 9.72 5.81
C VAL A 20 5.47 9.69 7.17
N LEU A 21 4.68 9.47 8.22
CA LEU A 21 5.16 9.28 9.58
C LEU A 21 5.15 7.80 9.92
N TYR A 22 6.31 7.30 10.37
CA TYR A 22 6.47 5.95 10.88
C TYR A 22 6.70 6.03 12.38
N SER A 23 5.89 5.33 13.15
CA SER A 23 5.96 5.29 14.61
C SER A 23 5.97 3.85 15.08
N LEU A 24 6.89 3.53 16.00
CA LEU A 24 6.83 2.31 16.81
C LEU A 24 6.27 2.66 18.17
N THR A 25 5.30 1.89 18.64
CA THR A 25 4.71 2.07 19.98
C THR A 25 5.26 1.06 20.97
N ASP A 26 5.10 1.34 22.27
CA ASP A 26 5.48 0.41 23.34
C ASP A 26 4.66 -0.90 23.30
N ASP A 27 3.54 -0.91 22.57
CA ASP A 27 2.68 -2.07 22.34
C ASP A 27 3.12 -2.93 21.12
N ASN A 28 4.35 -2.73 20.61
CA ASN A 28 4.90 -3.40 19.42
C ASN A 28 4.12 -3.14 18.12
N GLU A 29 3.49 -1.97 17.99
CA GLU A 29 2.78 -1.60 16.76
C GLU A 29 3.69 -0.80 15.82
N LEU A 30 3.64 -1.10 14.53
CA LEU A 30 4.12 -0.20 13.48
C LEU A 30 2.96 0.63 12.95
N LYS A 31 2.93 1.92 13.28
CA LYS A 31 1.95 2.87 12.75
C LYS A 31 2.55 3.62 11.56
N ILE A 32 1.80 3.65 10.47
CA ILE A 32 2.18 4.35 9.24
C ILE A 32 1.05 5.33 8.91
N GLU A 33 1.36 6.62 8.96
CA GLU A 33 0.41 7.69 8.72
C GLU A 33 0.83 8.47 7.48
N TYR A 34 -0.10 8.66 6.55
CA TYR A 34 0.11 9.40 5.31
C TYR A 34 -0.63 10.74 5.38
N SER A 35 0.05 11.83 5.05
CA SER A 35 -0.55 13.14 4.84
C SER A 35 -0.16 13.65 3.46
N ALA A 36 -1.13 14.24 2.75
CA ALA A 36 -0.93 14.76 1.41
C ALA A 36 -1.56 16.15 1.27
N LYS A 37 -0.87 17.07 0.60
CA LYS A 37 -1.38 18.39 0.21
C LYS A 37 -1.16 18.61 -1.27
N ILE A 38 -2.24 19.00 -1.95
CA ILE A 38 -2.29 19.21 -3.40
C ILE A 38 -2.68 20.66 -3.71
N ASP A 39 -2.20 21.19 -4.82
CA ASP A 39 -2.62 22.50 -5.34
C ASP A 39 -3.58 22.42 -6.54
N LYS A 40 -3.76 21.21 -7.10
CA LYS A 40 -4.75 20.87 -8.13
C LYS A 40 -5.30 19.48 -7.86
N SER A 41 -6.52 19.19 -8.33
CA SER A 41 -7.11 17.85 -8.25
C SER A 41 -6.23 16.82 -8.94
N THR A 42 -5.87 15.75 -8.23
CA THR A 42 -5.02 14.66 -8.72
C THR A 42 -5.40 13.35 -8.03
N PRO A 43 -5.34 12.20 -8.72
CA PRO A 43 -5.56 10.92 -8.06
C PRO A 43 -4.38 10.58 -7.13
N ILE A 44 -4.68 10.01 -5.97
CA ILE A 44 -3.68 9.54 -5.00
C ILE A 44 -4.20 8.31 -4.26
N ASN A 45 -3.38 7.27 -4.17
CA ASN A 45 -3.67 6.05 -3.41
C ASN A 45 -2.34 5.44 -2.92
N LEU A 46 -1.92 5.77 -1.70
CA LEU A 46 -0.64 5.34 -1.14
C LEU A 46 -0.82 4.11 -0.25
N THR A 47 0.13 3.18 -0.30
CA THR A 47 0.15 1.97 0.53
C THR A 47 1.60 1.56 0.84
N PRO A 48 1.89 0.93 1.99
CA PRO A 48 3.18 0.31 2.22
C PRO A 48 3.32 -0.98 1.39
N HIS A 49 4.56 -1.36 1.06
CA HIS A 49 4.86 -2.55 0.25
C HIS A 49 5.75 -3.55 1.00
N SER A 50 5.43 -3.78 2.28
CA SER A 50 6.18 -4.65 3.17
C SER A 50 5.96 -6.12 2.83
N TYR A 51 7.04 -6.89 2.86
CA TYR A 51 7.00 -8.35 2.77
C TYR A 51 7.27 -8.96 4.15
N PHE A 52 6.42 -9.91 4.56
CA PHE A 52 6.56 -10.62 5.82
C PHE A 52 7.03 -12.05 5.57
N ASN A 53 8.06 -12.46 6.32
CA ASN A 53 8.52 -13.84 6.41
C ASN A 53 8.85 -14.12 7.89
N LEU A 54 7.97 -14.86 8.56
CA LEU A 54 8.13 -15.16 10.00
C LEU A 54 9.16 -16.26 10.29
N GLU A 55 9.60 -17.00 9.27
CA GLU A 55 10.68 -17.99 9.40
C GLU A 55 12.07 -17.32 9.33
N GLY A 56 12.13 -16.11 8.78
CA GLY A 56 13.34 -15.31 8.67
C GLY A 56 13.95 -15.32 7.26
N ALA A 57 14.91 -14.42 7.05
CA ALA A 57 15.57 -14.24 5.76
C ALA A 57 16.31 -15.52 5.33
N GLY A 58 16.17 -15.88 4.06
CA GLY A 58 16.83 -17.06 3.46
C GLY A 58 16.00 -18.34 3.49
N ILE A 59 14.83 -18.34 4.12
CA ILE A 59 13.85 -19.43 4.02
C ILE A 59 12.85 -19.09 2.92
N ASP A 60 12.85 -19.92 1.85
CA ASP A 60 12.16 -19.64 0.59
C ASP A 60 10.74 -20.25 0.52
N THR A 61 10.08 -20.42 1.67
CA THR A 61 8.71 -20.94 1.73
C THR A 61 7.87 -20.19 2.75
N LEU A 62 6.66 -19.82 2.32
CA LEU A 62 5.62 -19.21 3.17
C LEU A 62 4.49 -20.21 3.47
N LYS A 63 4.61 -21.46 3.02
CA LYS A 63 3.52 -22.46 3.06
C LYS A 63 3.15 -22.92 4.48
N HIS A 64 3.98 -22.61 5.47
CA HIS A 64 3.75 -22.99 6.87
C HIS A 64 3.01 -21.91 7.66
N HIS A 65 2.83 -20.73 7.08
CA HIS A 65 2.13 -19.62 7.69
C HIS A 65 0.62 -19.82 7.56
N ALA A 66 -0.11 -19.60 8.65
CA ALA A 66 -1.56 -19.50 8.62
C ALA A 66 -1.95 -18.06 8.27
N LEU A 67 -2.91 -17.91 7.37
CA LEU A 67 -3.46 -16.61 6.95
C LEU A 67 -4.96 -16.59 7.20
N GLN A 68 -5.44 -15.55 7.87
CA GLN A 68 -6.85 -15.23 7.99
C GLN A 68 -7.08 -13.83 7.41
N ILE A 69 -8.03 -13.73 6.48
CA ILE A 69 -8.45 -12.46 5.89
C ILE A 69 -9.92 -12.26 6.25
N ASN A 70 -10.25 -11.13 6.87
CA ASN A 70 -11.62 -10.79 7.20
C ASN A 70 -12.27 -10.02 6.04
N ALA A 71 -12.63 -10.75 4.98
CA ALA A 71 -13.28 -10.19 3.80
C ALA A 71 -14.25 -11.22 3.20
N ASP A 72 -15.41 -10.75 2.73
CA ASP A 72 -16.43 -11.57 2.08
C ASP A 72 -16.30 -11.58 0.54
N TYR A 73 -15.45 -10.71 -0.03
CA TYR A 73 -15.25 -10.57 -1.47
C TYR A 73 -13.80 -10.23 -1.82
N PHE A 74 -13.40 -10.51 -3.06
CA PHE A 74 -12.14 -10.07 -3.66
C PHE A 74 -12.36 -9.52 -5.08
N SER A 75 -11.41 -8.71 -5.57
CA SER A 75 -11.43 -8.22 -6.95
C SER A 75 -10.73 -9.20 -7.89
N GLU A 76 -11.48 -9.75 -8.84
CA GLU A 76 -10.92 -10.53 -9.93
C GLU A 76 -10.22 -9.62 -10.94
N VAL A 77 -9.15 -10.13 -11.54
CA VAL A 77 -8.32 -9.39 -12.49
C VAL A 77 -8.12 -10.15 -13.80
N SER A 78 -7.96 -9.43 -14.90
CA SER A 78 -7.53 -9.99 -16.18
C SER A 78 -6.05 -10.43 -16.15
N GLU A 79 -5.56 -11.04 -17.23
CA GLU A 79 -4.13 -11.36 -17.40
C GLU A 79 -3.23 -10.11 -17.29
N ASP A 80 -3.76 -8.95 -17.69
CA ASP A 80 -3.10 -7.64 -17.58
C ASP A 80 -3.23 -7.00 -16.18
N GLN A 81 -3.73 -7.74 -15.18
CA GLN A 81 -3.94 -7.30 -13.79
C GLN A 81 -4.97 -6.16 -13.63
N ILE A 82 -5.87 -5.99 -14.59
CA ILE A 82 -6.93 -4.97 -14.54
C ILE A 82 -8.19 -5.58 -13.90
N PRO A 83 -8.85 -4.89 -12.93
CA PRO A 83 -10.07 -5.39 -12.31
C PRO A 83 -11.19 -5.63 -13.32
N ILE A 84 -11.82 -6.81 -13.24
CA ILE A 84 -12.93 -7.21 -14.13
C ILE A 84 -14.23 -7.49 -13.38
N ASN A 85 -14.15 -7.94 -12.12
CA ASN A 85 -15.32 -8.29 -11.33
C ASN A 85 -15.04 -8.25 -9.82
N THR A 86 -16.10 -8.31 -9.01
CA THR A 86 -16.04 -8.56 -7.56
C THR A 86 -16.71 -9.89 -7.26
N THR A 87 -15.99 -10.80 -6.59
CA THR A 87 -16.41 -12.19 -6.36
C THR A 87 -16.39 -12.53 -4.89
N SER A 88 -17.42 -13.23 -4.42
CA SER A 88 -17.51 -13.67 -3.01
C SER A 88 -16.53 -14.81 -2.71
N VAL A 89 -15.98 -14.80 -1.50
CA VAL A 89 -15.12 -15.90 -0.98
C VAL A 89 -15.94 -17.03 -0.39
#